data_AF-A0A2H9NTE9-F1
#
_entry.id   AF-A0A2H9NTE9-F1
#
_cell.length_a   1.000
_cell.length_b   1.000
_cell.length_c   1.000
_cell.angle_alpha   90.00
_cell.angle_beta   90.00
_cell.angle_gamma   90.00
#
_symmetry.space_group_name_H-M   'P 1'
#
loop_
_entity.id
_entity.type
_entity.pdbx_description
1 polymer ?
#
loop_
_entity_poly.entity_id
_entity_poly.type
_entity_poly.pdbx_seq_one_letter_code
_entity_poly.pdbx_strand_id
1 'polypeptide(L)'
;PDRTINLTAKKCPHCHGKLGKPDRIESKIIEDLPRPKQTIVTEFLQGFYTCPHCGKKIETRHDDLPDIGNFGNNTLAQASLMKFQDRLPYRKIQEALERQYGLKITPASILDFTRRVSDKLEAAYNQIIFRVRVSRYVYVDETGLKVDGQNYWIWIFVAGTESLAVIRKSRGGDVLEKVLGMDYGGIIICDGWKVYPKFTDNLQRCWAHMLRESDFIGRREEEGRKLSDKLHRFYRNLNELLDSDPPDHERKAIKMNAEETLKEIARKKYESEIVIKFINKINNGKNHWFTFITNPMIEPTNNIGERALREFVVQRNIIGTLRNEKGTQIYERSMTCIGTWKQQGLNTREQLLNCLRS
;
A
#
# COMPACT_ATOMS: atom_id res chain seq x y z
N PRO A 1 -13.56 -6.68 -31.50
CA PRO A 1 -14.75 -6.99 -30.68
C PRO A 1 -14.79 -8.50 -30.40
N ASP A 2 -15.21 -8.94 -29.21
CA ASP A 2 -15.24 -10.37 -28.85
C ASP A 2 -16.27 -11.18 -29.68
N ARG A 3 -17.29 -10.49 -30.19
CA ARG A 3 -18.32 -11.03 -31.08
C ARG A 3 -18.77 -9.96 -32.06
N THR A 4 -19.04 -10.34 -33.30
CA THR A 4 -19.65 -9.47 -34.31
C THR A 4 -21.03 -10.01 -34.69
N ILE A 5 -22.06 -9.17 -34.63
CA ILE A 5 -23.43 -9.53 -35.03
C ILE A 5 -23.80 -8.69 -36.24
N ASN A 6 -24.05 -9.34 -37.37
CA ASN A 6 -24.50 -8.68 -38.59
C ASN A 6 -26.01 -8.43 -38.53
N LEU A 7 -26.40 -7.15 -38.45
CA LEU A 7 -27.80 -6.75 -38.43
C LEU A 7 -28.28 -6.47 -39.85
N THR A 8 -28.91 -7.47 -40.48
CA THR A 8 -29.52 -7.34 -41.81
C THR A 8 -30.97 -7.83 -41.77
N ALA A 9 -31.87 -7.16 -42.48
CA ALA A 9 -33.26 -7.57 -42.61
C ALA A 9 -33.52 -8.19 -44.00
N LYS A 10 -34.29 -9.29 -44.06
CA LYS A 10 -34.72 -9.91 -45.32
C LYS A 10 -36.06 -9.39 -45.83
N LYS A 11 -36.86 -8.77 -44.97
CA LYS A 11 -38.19 -8.23 -45.28
C LYS A 11 -38.41 -6.89 -44.60
N CYS A 12 -39.15 -6.00 -45.25
CA CYS A 12 -39.58 -4.74 -44.68
C CYS A 12 -40.54 -5.02 -43.51
N PRO A 13 -40.31 -4.46 -42.30
CA PRO A 13 -41.20 -4.69 -41.17
C PRO A 13 -42.59 -4.06 -41.35
N HIS A 14 -42.77 -3.13 -42.29
CA HIS A 14 -44.04 -2.43 -42.53
C HIS A 14 -44.90 -3.08 -43.63
N CYS A 15 -44.31 -3.37 -44.79
CA CYS A 15 -45.05 -3.93 -45.94
C CYS A 15 -44.71 -5.38 -46.26
N HIS A 16 -43.80 -6.01 -45.50
CA HIS A 16 -43.32 -7.37 -45.68
C HIS A 16 -42.66 -7.71 -47.03
N GLY A 17 -42.48 -6.71 -47.91
CA GLY A 17 -41.72 -6.83 -49.15
C GLY A 17 -40.27 -7.27 -48.90
N LYS A 18 -39.71 -8.01 -49.86
CA LYS A 18 -38.34 -8.55 -49.77
C LYS A 18 -37.30 -7.42 -49.84
N LEU A 19 -36.39 -7.38 -48.88
CA LEU A 19 -35.26 -6.46 -48.87
C LEU A 19 -34.04 -7.11 -49.52
N GLY A 20 -33.27 -6.31 -50.26
CA GLY A 20 -32.03 -6.70 -50.92
C GLY A 20 -30.81 -6.53 -50.00
N LYS A 21 -29.66 -6.16 -50.60
CA LYS A 21 -28.47 -5.79 -49.82
C LYS A 21 -28.70 -4.44 -49.13
N PRO A 22 -28.15 -4.21 -47.93
CA PRO A 22 -28.22 -2.90 -47.28
C PRO A 22 -27.54 -1.82 -48.14
N ASP A 23 -28.14 -0.63 -48.21
CA ASP A 23 -27.56 0.51 -48.94
C ASP A 23 -26.32 1.07 -48.22
N ARG A 24 -26.28 0.93 -46.89
CA ARG A 24 -25.18 1.35 -46.01
C ARG A 24 -25.04 0.38 -44.86
N ILE A 25 -23.81 0.13 -44.44
CA ILE A 25 -23.49 -0.61 -43.21
C ILE A 25 -22.65 0.31 -42.34
N GLU A 26 -23.06 0.44 -41.07
CA GLU A 26 -22.31 1.18 -40.06
C GLU A 26 -21.95 0.24 -38.93
N SER A 27 -20.70 0.30 -38.48
CA SER A 27 -20.28 -0.42 -37.29
C SER A 27 -20.53 0.42 -36.04
N LYS A 28 -21.21 -0.14 -35.05
CA LYS A 28 -21.30 0.41 -33.70
C LYS A 28 -20.76 -0.62 -32.71
N ILE A 29 -19.71 -0.25 -31.98
CA ILE A 29 -19.13 -1.09 -30.92
C ILE A 29 -19.88 -0.77 -29.62
N ILE A 30 -20.44 -1.81 -28.99
CA ILE A 30 -21.08 -1.72 -27.68
C ILE A 30 -20.24 -2.56 -26.72
N GLU A 31 -19.72 -1.92 -25.67
CA GLU A 31 -19.10 -2.60 -24.54
C GLU A 31 -20.19 -2.77 -23.47
N ASP A 32 -20.54 -4.01 -23.14
CA ASP A 32 -21.60 -4.34 -22.19
C ASP A 32 -21.11 -5.38 -21.19
N LEU A 33 -21.73 -5.44 -20.01
CA LEU A 33 -21.39 -6.41 -18.99
C LEU A 33 -22.10 -7.75 -19.27
N PRO A 34 -21.43 -8.90 -19.08
CA PRO A 34 -22.11 -10.19 -19.19
C PRO A 34 -23.19 -10.30 -18.12
N ARG A 35 -24.22 -11.11 -18.40
CA ARG A 35 -25.20 -11.50 -17.38
C ARG A 35 -24.48 -12.14 -16.16
N PRO A 36 -24.97 -11.94 -14.92
CA PRO A 36 -24.46 -12.60 -13.73
C PRO A 36 -24.24 -14.10 -13.96
N LYS A 37 -23.05 -14.61 -13.63
CA LYS A 37 -22.64 -16.00 -13.87
C LYS A 37 -22.97 -16.85 -12.67
N GLN A 38 -23.73 -17.93 -12.81
CA GLN A 38 -24.03 -18.80 -11.67
C GLN A 38 -22.76 -19.48 -11.10
N THR A 39 -22.78 -19.75 -9.80
CA THR A 39 -21.72 -20.48 -9.10
C THR A 39 -21.55 -21.88 -9.69
N ILE A 40 -20.31 -22.31 -9.88
CA ILE A 40 -19.97 -23.67 -10.31
C ILE A 40 -19.73 -24.51 -9.05
N VAL A 41 -20.48 -25.61 -8.91
CA VAL A 41 -20.33 -26.58 -7.82
C VAL A 41 -19.61 -27.80 -8.38
N THR A 42 -18.46 -28.14 -7.80
CA THR A 42 -17.65 -29.30 -8.18
C THR A 42 -17.61 -30.26 -7.01
N GLU A 43 -18.01 -31.52 -7.23
CA GLU A 43 -17.87 -32.59 -6.26
C GLU A 43 -16.49 -33.25 -6.43
N PHE A 44 -15.70 -33.27 -5.36
CA PHE A 44 -14.41 -33.97 -5.34
C PHE A 44 -14.58 -35.32 -4.63
N LEU A 45 -14.49 -36.41 -5.40
CA LEU A 45 -14.48 -37.77 -4.86
C LEU A 45 -13.06 -38.13 -4.41
N GLN A 46 -12.76 -37.88 -3.13
CA GLN A 46 -11.42 -38.02 -2.59
C GLN A 46 -11.12 -39.46 -2.17
N GLY A 47 -10.04 -40.02 -2.70
CA GLY A 47 -9.52 -41.33 -2.32
C GLY A 47 -8.59 -41.25 -1.11
N PHE A 48 -8.82 -42.13 -0.14
CA PHE A 48 -7.97 -42.32 1.04
C PHE A 48 -7.42 -43.74 1.02
N TYR A 49 -6.11 -43.86 1.16
CA TYR A 49 -5.40 -45.14 1.04
C TYR A 49 -4.52 -45.37 2.26
N THR A 50 -4.27 -46.64 2.56
CA THR A 50 -3.18 -47.06 3.44
C THR A 50 -2.20 -47.83 2.60
N CYS A 51 -0.94 -47.37 2.55
CA CYS A 51 0.09 -48.05 1.77
C CYS A 51 0.31 -49.47 2.34
N PRO A 52 0.16 -50.54 1.55
CA PRO A 52 0.29 -51.91 2.05
C PRO A 52 1.72 -52.26 2.47
N HIS A 53 2.73 -51.52 1.99
CA HIS A 53 4.14 -51.79 2.29
C HIS A 53 4.65 -51.10 3.55
N CYS A 54 4.26 -49.84 3.79
CA CYS A 54 4.78 -49.05 4.91
C CYS A 54 3.72 -48.61 5.92
N GLY A 55 2.45 -48.94 5.69
CA GLY A 55 1.33 -48.58 6.57
C GLY A 55 0.98 -47.09 6.60
N LYS A 56 1.67 -46.23 5.83
CA LYS A 56 1.38 -44.79 5.79
C LYS A 56 0.02 -44.53 5.14
N LYS A 57 -0.76 -43.65 5.77
CA LYS A 57 -2.00 -43.11 5.18
C LYS A 57 -1.65 -42.11 4.08
N ILE A 58 -2.26 -42.28 2.91
CA ILE A 58 -2.13 -41.41 1.75
C ILE A 58 -3.51 -40.81 1.48
N GLU A 59 -3.55 -39.50 1.42
CA GLU A 59 -4.75 -38.74 1.07
C GLU A 59 -4.52 -38.10 -0.30
N THR A 60 -5.40 -38.38 -1.26
CA THR A 60 -5.32 -37.74 -2.58
C THR A 60 -5.68 -36.27 -2.48
N ARG A 61 -4.99 -35.42 -3.24
CA ARG A 61 -5.17 -33.96 -3.23
C ARG A 61 -5.33 -33.44 -4.66
N HIS A 62 -5.97 -32.28 -4.78
CA HIS A 62 -6.09 -31.51 -6.01
C HIS A 62 -5.92 -30.02 -5.65
N ASP A 63 -5.25 -29.23 -6.48
CA ASP A 63 -4.90 -27.84 -6.16
C ASP A 63 -6.13 -26.94 -5.90
N ASP A 64 -7.26 -27.25 -6.54
CA ASP A 64 -8.52 -26.53 -6.33
C ASP A 64 -9.35 -27.06 -5.15
N LEU A 65 -8.93 -28.15 -4.49
CA LEU A 65 -9.55 -28.64 -3.27
C LEU A 65 -8.99 -27.86 -2.07
N PRO A 66 -9.80 -27.03 -1.39
CA PRO A 66 -9.33 -26.26 -0.25
C PRO A 66 -8.96 -27.15 0.94
N ASP A 67 -7.97 -26.74 1.73
CA ASP A 67 -7.57 -27.46 2.97
C ASP A 67 -8.70 -27.55 4.02
N ILE A 68 -9.63 -26.58 4.02
CA ILE A 68 -10.68 -26.44 5.03
C ILE A 68 -11.99 -26.02 4.35
N GLY A 69 -13.14 -26.56 4.78
CA GLY A 69 -14.47 -26.11 4.37
C GLY A 69 -14.80 -26.31 2.87
N ASN A 70 -15.95 -25.79 2.44
CA ASN A 70 -16.58 -26.20 1.18
C ASN A 70 -16.55 -25.11 0.08
N PHE A 71 -15.76 -24.06 0.24
CA PHE A 71 -15.65 -22.97 -0.72
C PHE A 71 -14.29 -22.98 -1.38
N GLY A 72 -14.28 -23.01 -2.72
CA GLY A 72 -13.05 -23.10 -3.52
C GLY A 72 -12.21 -21.82 -3.50
N ASN A 73 -10.95 -21.97 -3.94
CA ASN A 73 -9.94 -20.91 -3.87
C ASN A 73 -10.33 -19.61 -4.59
N ASN A 74 -11.08 -19.69 -5.69
CA ASN A 74 -11.60 -18.52 -6.40
C ASN A 74 -12.55 -17.68 -5.54
N THR A 75 -13.44 -18.32 -4.77
CA THR A 75 -14.38 -17.63 -3.88
C THR A 75 -13.63 -16.90 -2.76
N LEU A 76 -12.65 -17.57 -2.16
CA LEU A 76 -11.83 -17.01 -1.09
C LEU A 76 -11.00 -15.81 -1.57
N ALA A 77 -10.33 -15.96 -2.71
CA ALA A 77 -9.54 -14.89 -3.32
C ALA A 77 -10.42 -13.69 -3.67
N GLN A 78 -11.55 -13.91 -4.35
CA GLN A 78 -12.47 -12.83 -4.75
C GLN A 78 -13.02 -12.08 -3.53
N ALA A 79 -13.47 -12.80 -2.50
CA ALA A 79 -13.98 -12.19 -1.28
C ALA A 79 -12.91 -11.35 -0.55
N SER A 80 -11.66 -11.81 -0.56
CA SER A 80 -10.53 -11.09 0.06
C SER A 80 -10.14 -9.85 -0.72
N LEU A 81 -10.11 -9.91 -2.07
CA LEU A 81 -9.89 -8.72 -2.90
C LEU A 81 -11.01 -7.70 -2.70
N MET A 82 -12.27 -8.14 -2.70
CA MET A 82 -13.40 -7.26 -2.40
C MET A 82 -13.26 -6.59 -1.02
N LYS A 83 -12.74 -7.31 -0.02
CA LYS A 83 -12.54 -6.78 1.33
C LYS A 83 -11.40 -5.76 1.42
N PHE A 84 -10.23 -6.08 0.87
CA PHE A 84 -9.00 -5.32 1.11
C PHE A 84 -8.66 -4.36 -0.03
N GLN A 85 -8.84 -4.80 -1.29
CA GLN A 85 -8.57 -3.98 -2.45
C GLN A 85 -9.76 -3.06 -2.78
N ASP A 86 -10.98 -3.60 -2.80
CA ASP A 86 -12.20 -2.83 -3.14
C ASP A 86 -12.86 -2.20 -1.90
N ARG A 87 -12.31 -2.50 -0.71
CA ARG A 87 -12.69 -1.91 0.60
C ARG A 87 -14.14 -2.11 0.99
N LEU A 88 -14.77 -3.19 0.52
CA LEU A 88 -16.18 -3.46 0.82
C LEU A 88 -16.36 -3.98 2.26
N PRO A 89 -17.37 -3.47 3.00
CA PRO A 89 -17.82 -4.11 4.23
C PRO A 89 -18.32 -5.53 3.97
N TYR A 90 -18.20 -6.44 4.94
CA TYR A 90 -18.55 -7.86 4.75
C TYR A 90 -19.98 -8.09 4.22
N ARG A 91 -20.96 -7.30 4.68
CA ARG A 91 -22.33 -7.36 4.17
C ARG A 91 -22.42 -6.99 2.69
N LYS A 92 -21.63 -6.00 2.23
CA LYS A 92 -21.60 -5.60 0.81
C LYS A 92 -20.92 -6.64 -0.07
N ILE A 93 -19.93 -7.36 0.47
CA ILE A 93 -19.32 -8.49 -0.23
C ILE A 93 -20.34 -9.61 -0.42
N GLN A 94 -21.12 -9.94 0.62
CA GLN A 94 -22.23 -10.91 0.50
C GLN A 94 -23.22 -10.49 -0.59
N GLU A 95 -23.76 -9.26 -0.52
CA GLU A 95 -24.71 -8.74 -1.50
C GLU A 95 -24.15 -8.80 -2.93
N ALA A 96 -22.85 -8.47 -3.10
CA ALA A 96 -22.19 -8.51 -4.40
C ALA A 96 -22.06 -9.95 -4.94
N LEU A 97 -21.65 -10.91 -4.11
CA LEU A 97 -21.48 -12.30 -4.50
C LEU A 97 -22.82 -12.97 -4.82
N GLU A 98 -23.89 -12.66 -4.10
CA GLU A 98 -25.23 -13.14 -4.41
C GLU A 98 -25.74 -12.53 -5.74
N ARG A 99 -25.60 -11.21 -5.91
CA ARG A 99 -26.05 -10.51 -7.13
C ARG A 99 -25.30 -10.94 -8.39
N GLN A 100 -23.99 -11.17 -8.30
CA GLN A 100 -23.15 -11.48 -9.46
C GLN A 100 -23.05 -12.98 -9.73
N TYR A 101 -23.12 -13.80 -8.69
CA TYR A 101 -22.84 -15.24 -8.78
C TYR A 101 -23.95 -16.18 -8.29
N GLY A 102 -25.05 -15.64 -7.77
CA GLY A 102 -26.06 -16.44 -7.06
C GLY A 102 -25.52 -17.09 -5.79
N LEU A 103 -24.32 -16.71 -5.33
CA LEU A 103 -23.62 -17.35 -4.23
C LEU A 103 -24.19 -16.87 -2.89
N LYS A 104 -24.96 -17.74 -2.22
CA LYS A 104 -25.56 -17.46 -0.91
C LYS A 104 -24.59 -17.83 0.21
N ILE A 105 -24.06 -16.82 0.90
CA ILE A 105 -23.14 -16.98 2.02
C ILE A 105 -23.44 -15.96 3.12
N THR A 106 -22.84 -16.15 4.30
CA THR A 106 -23.00 -15.21 5.42
C THR A 106 -21.80 -14.27 5.54
N PRO A 107 -21.94 -13.11 6.21
CA PRO A 107 -20.79 -12.25 6.51
C PRO A 107 -19.72 -12.95 7.37
N ALA A 108 -20.14 -13.89 8.22
CA ALA A 108 -19.23 -14.70 9.03
C ALA A 108 -18.38 -15.65 8.17
N SER A 109 -18.97 -16.26 7.13
CA SER A 109 -18.22 -17.06 6.16
C SER A 109 -17.16 -16.22 5.45
N ILE A 110 -17.48 -14.98 5.07
CA ILE A 110 -16.53 -14.07 4.41
C ILE A 110 -15.38 -13.69 5.34
N LEU A 111 -15.65 -13.47 6.63
CA LEU A 111 -14.60 -13.26 7.63
C LEU A 111 -13.69 -14.49 7.77
N ASP A 112 -14.25 -15.70 7.73
CA ASP A 112 -13.43 -16.92 7.72
C ASP A 112 -12.59 -17.06 6.43
N PHE A 113 -13.12 -16.65 5.28
CA PHE A 113 -12.38 -16.65 4.02
C PHE A 113 -11.15 -15.74 4.10
N THR A 114 -11.31 -14.51 4.60
CA THR A 114 -10.18 -13.57 4.74
C THR A 114 -9.15 -14.05 5.75
N ARG A 115 -9.59 -14.74 6.82
CA ARG A 115 -8.69 -15.42 7.74
C ARG A 115 -7.85 -16.48 7.03
N ARG A 116 -8.49 -17.40 6.33
CA ARG A 116 -7.80 -18.51 5.65
C ARG A 116 -6.83 -18.03 4.57
N VAL A 117 -7.21 -16.96 3.84
CA VAL A 117 -6.29 -16.29 2.92
C VAL A 117 -5.10 -15.70 3.67
N SER A 118 -5.32 -14.97 4.76
CA SER A 118 -4.25 -14.43 5.60
C SER A 118 -3.29 -15.50 6.14
N ASP A 119 -3.81 -16.68 6.49
CA ASP A 119 -2.99 -17.80 6.94
C ASP A 119 -2.03 -18.26 5.82
N LYS A 120 -2.53 -18.39 4.58
CA LYS A 120 -1.72 -18.72 3.40
C LYS A 120 -0.76 -17.60 2.96
N LEU A 121 -1.01 -16.35 3.37
CA LEU A 121 -0.14 -15.20 3.07
C LEU A 121 1.10 -15.11 3.97
N GLU A 122 1.21 -15.92 5.02
CA GLU A 122 2.29 -15.80 6.02
C GLU A 122 3.69 -15.87 5.41
N ALA A 123 3.94 -16.82 4.51
CA ALA A 123 5.24 -16.97 3.86
C ALA A 123 5.60 -15.75 3.01
N ALA A 124 4.67 -15.25 2.20
CA ALA A 124 4.86 -14.05 1.38
C ALA A 124 5.09 -12.81 2.25
N TYR A 125 4.31 -12.66 3.31
CA TYR A 125 4.46 -11.57 4.28
C TYR A 125 5.85 -11.57 4.95
N ASN A 126 6.33 -12.73 5.39
CA ASN A 126 7.65 -12.86 5.99
C ASN A 126 8.79 -12.58 5.00
N GLN A 127 8.63 -12.94 3.73
CA GLN A 127 9.57 -12.57 2.68
C GLN A 127 9.63 -11.05 2.46
N ILE A 128 8.48 -10.36 2.51
CA ILE A 128 8.44 -8.89 2.42
C ILE A 128 9.19 -8.27 3.62
N ILE A 129 8.96 -8.77 4.84
CA ILE A 129 9.72 -8.31 6.03
C ILE A 129 11.23 -8.47 5.80
N PHE A 130 11.66 -9.64 5.32
CA PHE A 130 13.08 -9.88 5.05
C PHE A 130 13.65 -8.89 4.02
N ARG A 131 12.95 -8.65 2.91
CA ARG A 131 13.39 -7.70 1.87
C ARG A 131 13.48 -6.27 2.39
N VAL A 132 12.55 -5.85 3.24
CA VAL A 132 12.60 -4.54 3.91
C VAL A 132 13.82 -4.45 4.83
N ARG A 133 14.14 -5.51 5.60
CA ARG A 133 15.30 -5.53 6.51
C ARG A 133 16.65 -5.40 5.80
N VAL A 134 16.80 -6.02 4.63
CA VAL A 134 18.07 -5.98 3.87
C VAL A 134 18.12 -4.81 2.87
N SER A 135 17.12 -3.93 2.89
CA SER A 135 17.06 -2.79 1.97
C SER A 135 18.12 -1.74 2.28
N ARG A 136 18.60 -1.04 1.24
CA ARG A 136 19.55 0.08 1.39
C ARG A 136 18.89 1.33 1.97
N TYR A 137 17.58 1.46 1.82
CA TYR A 137 16.79 2.56 2.33
C TYR A 137 15.33 2.14 2.53
N VAL A 138 14.65 2.81 3.45
CA VAL A 138 13.24 2.56 3.75
C VAL A 138 12.52 3.86 4.09
N TYR A 139 11.36 4.07 3.48
CA TYR A 139 10.43 5.13 3.83
C TYR A 139 9.55 4.65 4.98
N VAL A 140 9.48 5.41 6.07
CA VAL A 140 8.73 5.03 7.26
C VAL A 140 7.74 6.12 7.64
N ASP A 141 6.49 5.72 7.89
CA ASP A 141 5.44 6.61 8.40
C ASP A 141 4.49 5.81 9.31
N GLU A 142 3.72 6.52 10.13
CA GLU A 142 2.83 5.89 11.08
C GLU A 142 1.54 6.67 11.36
N THR A 143 0.44 5.95 11.55
CA THR A 143 -0.85 6.55 11.93
C THR A 143 -1.57 5.74 13.00
N GLY A 144 -2.33 6.44 13.85
CA GLY A 144 -3.09 5.80 14.93
C GLY A 144 -4.22 4.90 14.42
N LEU A 145 -4.49 3.83 15.14
CA LEU A 145 -5.61 2.91 14.92
C LEU A 145 -6.20 2.52 16.27
N LYS A 146 -7.52 2.31 16.31
CA LYS A 146 -8.17 1.67 17.46
C LYS A 146 -8.24 0.16 17.23
N VAL A 147 -7.83 -0.60 18.23
CA VAL A 147 -8.04 -2.05 18.30
C VAL A 147 -8.68 -2.33 19.64
N ASP A 148 -9.94 -2.74 19.62
CA ASP A 148 -10.73 -3.00 20.83
C ASP A 148 -10.69 -1.83 21.83
N GLY A 149 -10.90 -0.61 21.33
CA GLY A 149 -10.84 0.64 22.11
C GLY A 149 -9.43 1.13 22.48
N GLN A 150 -8.42 0.25 22.44
CA GLN A 150 -7.02 0.57 22.77
C GLN A 150 -6.30 1.25 21.60
N ASN A 151 -5.30 2.08 21.94
CA ASN A 151 -4.47 2.77 20.95
C ASN A 151 -3.42 1.83 20.36
N TYR A 152 -3.41 1.74 19.05
CA TYR A 152 -2.41 1.05 18.23
C TYR A 152 -1.93 1.99 17.12
N TRP A 153 -0.92 1.55 16.41
CA TRP A 153 -0.21 2.28 15.39
C TRP A 153 -0.04 1.38 14.18
N ILE A 154 -0.52 1.85 13.02
CA ILE A 154 -0.16 1.27 11.73
C ILE A 154 1.13 1.95 11.32
N TRP A 155 2.19 1.16 11.23
CA TRP A 155 3.45 1.57 10.66
C TRP A 155 3.53 1.07 9.24
N ILE A 156 4.00 1.92 8.32
CA ILE A 156 4.31 1.54 6.96
C ILE A 156 5.80 1.65 6.73
N PHE A 157 6.38 0.65 6.07
CA PHE A 157 7.76 0.58 5.66
C PHE A 157 7.77 0.31 4.16
N VAL A 158 8.26 1.25 3.36
CA VAL A 158 8.32 1.11 1.91
C VAL A 158 9.79 1.09 1.46
N ALA A 159 10.20 0.01 0.80
CA ALA A 159 11.57 -0.17 0.32
C ALA A 159 11.54 -0.66 -1.13
N GLY A 160 11.91 0.21 -2.08
CA GLY A 160 11.81 -0.10 -3.51
C GLY A 160 10.36 -0.40 -3.91
N THR A 161 10.08 -1.66 -4.26
CA THR A 161 8.73 -2.15 -4.62
C THR A 161 8.01 -2.87 -3.48
N GLU A 162 8.62 -2.97 -2.31
CA GLU A 162 8.06 -3.65 -1.14
C GLU A 162 7.31 -2.65 -0.25
N SER A 163 6.09 -2.98 0.15
CA SER A 163 5.25 -2.18 1.06
C SER A 163 4.80 -3.03 2.23
N LEU A 164 5.48 -2.89 3.37
CA LEU A 164 5.20 -3.60 4.60
C LEU A 164 4.38 -2.74 5.55
N ALA A 165 3.23 -3.23 6.00
CA ALA A 165 2.52 -2.66 7.12
C ALA A 165 2.67 -3.55 8.37
N VAL A 166 2.84 -2.93 9.53
CA VAL A 166 2.75 -3.60 10.83
C VAL A 166 1.86 -2.82 11.78
N ILE A 167 1.06 -3.51 12.59
CA ILE A 167 0.15 -2.91 13.57
C ILE A 167 0.64 -3.25 14.96
N ARG A 168 1.08 -2.25 15.72
CA ARG A 168 1.69 -2.43 17.04
C ARG A 168 1.06 -1.49 18.06
N LYS A 169 1.04 -1.89 19.34
CA LYS A 169 0.61 -1.01 20.44
C LYS A 169 1.53 0.20 20.61
N SER A 170 2.82 -0.01 20.33
CA SER A 170 3.86 1.00 20.50
C SER A 170 4.00 1.88 19.27
N ARG A 171 4.24 3.18 19.51
CA ARG A 171 4.88 4.08 18.54
C ARG A 171 6.41 4.11 18.73
N GLY A 172 6.97 3.50 19.76
CA GLY A 172 8.39 3.62 20.10
C GLY A 172 9.35 3.03 19.08
N GLY A 173 10.64 3.30 19.30
CA GLY A 173 11.75 2.74 18.51
C GLY A 173 11.85 1.22 18.60
N ASP A 174 11.24 0.61 19.61
CA ASP A 174 11.13 -0.85 19.74
C ASP A 174 10.43 -1.49 18.53
N VAL A 175 9.57 -0.76 17.82
CA VAL A 175 8.96 -1.24 16.57
C VAL A 175 9.98 -1.23 15.44
N LEU A 176 10.79 -0.18 15.32
CA LEU A 176 11.86 -0.10 14.32
C LEU A 176 12.87 -1.23 14.54
N GLU A 177 13.30 -1.46 15.78
CA GLU A 177 14.22 -2.56 16.13
C GLU A 177 13.66 -3.94 15.77
N LYS A 178 12.38 -4.20 16.07
CA LYS A 178 11.73 -5.49 15.75
C LYS A 178 11.56 -5.68 14.24
N VAL A 179 11.24 -4.61 13.50
CA VAL A 179 10.94 -4.70 12.07
C VAL A 179 12.21 -4.69 11.24
N LEU A 180 13.10 -3.71 11.44
CA LEU A 180 14.31 -3.51 10.65
C LEU A 180 15.52 -4.30 11.19
N GLY A 181 15.53 -4.62 12.48
CA GLY A 181 16.70 -5.17 13.18
C GLY A 181 17.54 -4.07 13.81
N MET A 182 18.24 -4.38 14.91
CA MET A 182 19.09 -3.41 15.62
C MET A 182 20.25 -2.90 14.76
N ASP A 183 20.76 -3.72 13.83
CA ASP A 183 21.91 -3.40 12.98
C ASP A 183 21.49 -2.89 11.58
N TYR A 184 20.30 -2.29 11.45
CA TYR A 184 19.85 -1.76 10.16
C TYR A 184 20.75 -0.61 9.71
N GLY A 185 21.64 -0.89 8.75
CA GLY A 185 22.60 0.08 8.21
C GLY A 185 22.06 0.96 7.07
N GLY A 186 20.82 0.77 6.64
CA GLY A 186 20.20 1.53 5.57
C GLY A 186 19.77 2.95 6.00
N ILE A 187 19.27 3.73 5.03
CA ILE A 187 18.79 5.09 5.25
C ILE A 187 17.29 5.08 5.53
N ILE A 188 16.84 5.69 6.64
CA ILE A 188 15.42 5.88 6.92
C ILE A 188 14.97 7.24 6.42
N ILE A 189 13.99 7.26 5.51
CA ILE A 189 13.28 8.46 5.09
C ILE A 189 12.03 8.59 5.97
N CYS A 190 11.94 9.65 6.76
CA CYS A 190 10.89 9.79 7.76
C CYS A 190 10.44 11.24 7.93
N ASP A 191 9.41 11.43 8.75
CA ASP A 191 9.03 12.74 9.25
C ASP A 191 10.03 13.25 10.32
N GLY A 192 9.69 14.36 10.98
CA GLY A 192 10.53 14.98 12.01
C GLY A 192 10.40 14.35 13.40
N TRP A 193 9.89 13.13 13.55
CA TRP A 193 9.60 12.58 14.87
C TRP A 193 10.86 12.10 15.62
N LYS A 194 10.86 12.30 16.94
CA LYS A 194 12.07 12.20 17.80
C LYS A 194 12.58 10.78 18.04
N VAL A 195 11.86 9.75 17.60
CA VAL A 195 12.26 8.35 17.78
C VAL A 195 13.25 7.91 16.72
N TYR A 196 13.11 8.39 15.48
CA TYR A 196 14.03 8.07 14.38
C TYR A 196 15.50 8.38 14.69
N PRO A 197 15.88 9.59 15.16
CA PRO A 197 17.28 9.89 15.48
C PRO A 197 17.82 9.16 16.71
N LYS A 198 16.96 8.49 17.51
CA LYS A 198 17.42 7.60 18.58
C LYS A 198 17.75 6.20 18.07
N PHE A 199 17.23 5.83 16.90
CA PHE A 199 17.42 4.53 16.29
C PHE A 199 18.62 4.52 15.34
N THR A 200 18.80 5.56 14.52
CA THR A 200 19.92 5.65 13.58
C THR A 200 20.26 7.11 13.24
N ASP A 201 21.52 7.36 12.89
CA ASP A 201 21.98 8.63 12.33
C ASP A 201 21.76 8.72 10.80
N ASN A 202 21.52 7.58 10.14
CA ASN A 202 21.31 7.49 8.69
C ASN A 202 19.87 7.85 8.32
N LEU A 203 19.54 9.14 8.40
CA LEU A 203 18.18 9.65 8.17
C LEU A 203 18.11 10.64 7.02
N GLN A 204 16.98 10.63 6.32
CA GLN A 204 16.49 11.73 5.50
C GLN A 204 15.16 12.23 6.08
N ARG A 205 15.16 13.43 6.66
CA ARG A 205 13.93 14.07 7.11
C ARG A 205 13.17 14.68 5.94
N CYS A 206 11.85 14.52 5.97
CA CYS A 206 10.96 14.97 4.90
C CYS A 206 10.92 16.51 4.78
N TRP A 207 11.39 17.03 3.64
CA TRP A 207 11.30 18.45 3.30
C TRP A 207 9.87 18.95 3.19
N ALA A 208 8.95 18.14 2.67
CA ALA A 208 7.54 18.53 2.55
C ALA A 208 6.91 18.85 3.92
N HIS A 209 7.29 18.13 4.98
CA HIS A 209 6.86 18.45 6.34
C HIS A 209 7.42 19.79 6.84
N MET A 210 8.70 20.06 6.60
CA MET A 210 9.31 21.35 6.95
C MET A 210 8.60 22.51 6.25
N LEU A 211 8.38 22.41 4.94
CA LEU A 211 7.75 23.46 4.14
C LEU A 211 6.27 23.69 4.51
N ARG A 212 5.51 22.61 4.76
CA ARG A 212 4.11 22.73 5.23
C ARG A 212 4.02 23.45 6.58
N GLU A 213 4.94 23.17 7.49
CA GLU A 213 5.00 23.82 8.79
C GLU A 213 5.44 25.29 8.67
N SER A 214 6.42 25.61 7.82
CA SER A 214 6.80 27.00 7.56
C SER A 214 5.65 27.80 6.93
N ASP A 215 4.87 27.21 6.02
CA ASP A 215 3.69 27.85 5.44
C ASP A 215 2.59 28.11 6.48
N PHE A 216 2.39 27.18 7.41
CA PHE A 216 1.45 27.36 8.50
C PHE A 216 1.84 28.54 9.39
N ILE A 217 3.12 28.68 9.71
CA ILE A 217 3.64 29.81 10.50
C ILE A 217 3.56 31.11 9.68
N GLY A 218 3.91 31.06 8.39
CA GLY A 218 3.87 32.24 7.51
C GLY A 218 2.48 32.78 7.23
N ARG A 219 1.43 31.97 7.39
CA ARG A 219 0.03 32.45 7.38
C ARG A 219 -0.36 33.22 8.64
N ARG A 220 0.41 33.14 9.72
CA ARG A 220 0.09 33.75 11.03
C ARG A 220 0.81 35.06 11.27
N GLU A 221 2.02 35.23 10.73
CA GLU A 221 2.86 36.39 10.98
C GLU A 221 3.90 36.65 9.89
N GLU A 222 4.34 37.89 9.79
CA GLU A 222 5.24 38.38 8.74
C GLU A 222 6.66 37.78 8.83
N GLU A 223 7.21 37.60 10.03
CA GLU A 223 8.52 36.95 10.22
C GLU A 223 8.49 35.51 9.70
N GLY A 224 7.44 34.76 10.04
CA GLY A 224 7.16 33.44 9.53
C GLY A 224 7.03 33.39 8.01
N ARG A 225 6.35 34.38 7.40
CA ARG A 225 6.15 34.45 5.95
C ARG A 225 7.49 34.61 5.22
N LYS A 226 8.33 35.54 5.69
CA LYS A 226 9.69 35.74 5.17
C LYS A 226 10.55 34.49 5.28
N LEU A 227 10.44 33.76 6.40
CA LEU A 227 11.14 32.49 6.60
C LEU A 227 10.64 31.41 5.63
N SER A 228 9.32 31.24 5.50
CA SER A 228 8.74 30.25 4.58
C SER A 228 9.18 30.52 3.14
N ASP A 229 9.06 31.77 2.68
CA ASP A 229 9.48 32.19 1.35
C ASP A 229 10.98 31.88 1.10
N LYS A 230 11.83 32.09 2.13
CA LYS A 230 13.26 31.78 2.04
C LYS A 230 13.51 30.28 1.95
N LEU A 231 12.82 29.46 2.74
CA LEU A 231 12.95 28.00 2.71
C LEU A 231 12.45 27.39 1.40
N HIS A 232 11.33 27.88 0.87
CA HIS A 232 10.79 27.44 -0.43
C HIS A 232 11.73 27.80 -1.58
N ARG A 233 12.27 29.03 -1.62
CA ARG A 233 13.27 29.40 -2.62
C ARG A 233 14.53 28.55 -2.51
N PHE A 234 15.03 28.36 -1.30
CA PHE A 234 16.21 27.52 -1.06
C PHE A 234 15.99 26.08 -1.55
N TYR A 235 14.87 25.47 -1.16
CA TYR A 235 14.52 24.11 -1.58
C TYR A 235 14.35 24.00 -3.10
N ARG A 236 13.71 24.98 -3.74
CA ARG A 236 13.54 25.01 -5.19
C ARG A 236 14.88 25.07 -5.92
N ASN A 237 15.72 26.04 -5.58
CA ASN A 237 17.04 26.21 -6.20
C ASN A 237 17.91 24.96 -5.99
N LEU A 238 17.81 24.31 -4.83
CA LEU A 238 18.54 23.07 -4.55
C LEU A 238 18.08 21.93 -5.46
N ASN A 239 16.78 21.76 -5.68
CA ASN A 239 16.28 20.72 -6.60
C ASN A 239 16.63 21.04 -8.06
N GLU A 240 16.49 22.29 -8.50
CA GLU A 240 16.90 22.73 -9.85
C GLU A 240 18.38 22.41 -10.12
N LEU A 241 19.26 22.57 -9.12
CA LEU A 241 20.66 22.20 -9.23
C LEU A 241 20.86 20.67 -9.36
N LEU A 242 20.07 19.88 -8.63
CA LEU A 242 20.16 18.41 -8.63
C LEU A 242 19.52 17.77 -9.86
N ASP A 243 18.58 18.46 -10.53
CA ASP A 243 17.94 18.01 -11.77
C ASP A 243 18.95 17.86 -12.93
N SER A 244 20.11 18.52 -12.83
CA SER A 244 21.23 18.35 -13.76
C SER A 244 22.01 17.03 -13.60
N ASP A 245 21.63 16.20 -12.62
CA ASP A 245 22.30 14.96 -12.20
C ASP A 245 23.82 15.13 -12.01
N PRO A 246 24.25 16.01 -11.08
CA PRO A 246 25.66 16.30 -10.90
C PRO A 246 26.45 15.07 -10.43
N PRO A 247 27.74 14.95 -10.79
CA PRO A 247 28.58 13.84 -10.37
C PRO A 247 28.81 13.82 -8.84
N ASP A 248 29.20 12.66 -8.30
CA ASP A 248 29.31 12.43 -6.85
C ASP A 248 30.19 13.44 -6.09
N HIS A 249 31.27 13.90 -6.72
CA HIS A 249 32.18 14.88 -6.11
C HIS A 249 31.52 16.27 -5.98
N GLU A 250 30.71 16.67 -6.96
CA GLU A 250 29.92 17.90 -6.90
C GLU A 250 28.78 17.76 -5.89
N ARG A 251 28.10 16.60 -5.83
CA ARG A 251 27.04 16.34 -4.84
C ARG A 251 27.53 16.56 -3.40
N LYS A 252 28.77 16.18 -3.09
CA LYS A 252 29.37 16.46 -1.76
C LYS A 252 29.52 17.96 -1.50
N ALA A 253 30.01 18.72 -2.47
CA ALA A 253 30.13 20.18 -2.36
C ALA A 253 28.76 20.86 -2.25
N ILE A 254 27.77 20.41 -3.03
CA ILE A 254 26.38 20.89 -2.97
C ILE A 254 25.80 20.64 -1.57
N LYS A 255 26.01 19.43 -1.01
CA LYS A 255 25.55 19.11 0.35
C LYS A 255 26.17 20.03 1.39
N MET A 256 27.49 20.25 1.35
CA MET A 256 28.17 21.14 2.28
C MET A 256 27.63 22.58 2.19
N ASN A 257 27.44 23.10 0.97
CA ASN A 257 26.89 24.44 0.75
C ASN A 257 25.43 24.54 1.23
N ALA A 258 24.63 23.51 1.00
CA ALA A 258 23.24 23.45 1.44
C ALA A 258 23.13 23.42 2.98
N GLU A 259 23.99 22.63 3.63
CA GLU A 259 24.09 22.58 5.09
C GLU A 259 24.48 23.94 5.69
N GLU A 260 25.46 24.64 5.11
CA GLU A 260 25.84 25.96 5.60
C GLU A 260 24.75 27.01 5.37
N THR A 261 24.12 26.99 4.19
CA THR A 261 22.98 27.89 3.90
C THR A 261 21.83 27.70 4.90
N LEU A 262 21.50 26.46 5.24
CA LEU A 262 20.45 26.19 6.23
C LEU A 262 20.87 26.60 7.65
N LYS A 263 22.15 26.42 8.02
CA LYS A 263 22.70 26.94 9.29
C LYS A 263 22.64 28.46 9.36
N GLU A 264 22.96 29.17 8.28
CA GLU A 264 22.85 30.63 8.22
C GLU A 264 21.40 31.10 8.38
N ILE A 265 20.43 30.40 7.79
CA ILE A 265 19.01 30.64 8.04
C ILE A 265 18.74 30.46 9.54
N ALA A 266 19.12 29.32 10.12
CA ALA A 266 18.83 29.00 11.51
C ALA A 266 19.58 29.86 12.56
N ARG A 267 20.70 30.49 12.20
CA ARG A 267 21.48 31.39 13.07
C ARG A 267 20.93 32.81 13.16
N LYS A 268 20.02 33.21 12.25
CA LYS A 268 19.42 34.54 12.32
C LYS A 268 18.70 34.73 13.66
N LYS A 269 18.71 35.96 14.15
CA LYS A 269 17.89 36.33 15.31
C LYS A 269 16.44 36.41 14.86
N TYR A 270 15.59 35.63 15.51
CA TYR A 270 14.15 35.64 15.34
C TYR A 270 13.51 36.16 16.61
N GLU A 271 12.45 36.95 16.48
CA GLU A 271 11.75 37.56 17.62
C GLU A 271 10.50 36.76 18.02
N SER A 272 9.84 36.12 17.05
CA SER A 272 8.62 35.38 17.31
C SER A 272 8.88 34.02 17.93
N GLU A 273 8.16 33.71 19.01
CA GLU A 273 8.28 32.45 19.74
C GLU A 273 7.96 31.22 18.86
N ILE A 274 6.96 31.34 17.97
CA ILE A 274 6.58 30.23 17.08
C ILE A 274 7.66 29.98 16.02
N VAL A 275 8.32 31.03 15.52
CA VAL A 275 9.46 30.91 14.60
C VAL A 275 10.68 30.35 15.32
N ILE A 276 11.01 30.83 16.51
CA ILE A 276 12.12 30.29 17.32
C ILE A 276 11.93 28.78 17.57
N LYS A 277 10.72 28.36 17.95
CA LYS A 277 10.39 26.93 18.12
C LYS A 277 10.60 26.13 16.83
N PHE A 278 10.20 26.67 15.69
CA PHE A 278 10.40 26.03 14.39
C PHE A 278 11.88 25.93 13.99
N ILE A 279 12.66 26.99 14.21
CA ILE A 279 14.11 27.00 13.98
C ILE A 279 14.83 25.96 14.87
N ASN A 280 14.42 25.83 16.14
CA ASN A 280 14.94 24.77 17.01
C ASN A 280 14.66 23.38 16.44
N LYS A 281 13.49 23.16 15.81
CA LYS A 281 13.17 21.91 15.12
C LYS A 281 14.06 21.67 13.88
N ILE A 282 14.35 22.71 13.10
CA ILE A 282 15.31 22.64 11.98
C ILE A 282 16.70 22.25 12.48
N ASN A 283 17.18 22.92 13.54
CA ASN A 283 18.48 22.64 14.16
C ASN A 283 18.58 21.21 14.72
N ASN A 284 17.51 20.69 15.32
CA ASN A 284 17.42 19.30 15.77
C ASN A 284 17.50 18.27 14.63
N GLY A 285 17.37 18.70 13.37
CA GLY A 285 17.48 17.86 12.18
C GLY A 285 18.69 18.15 11.32
N LYS A 286 19.63 19.01 11.76
CA LYS A 286 20.68 19.60 10.92
C LYS A 286 21.49 18.59 10.08
N ASN A 287 21.72 17.39 10.60
CA ASN A 287 22.50 16.34 9.93
C ASN A 287 21.66 15.44 9.00
N HIS A 288 20.34 15.63 8.94
CA HIS A 288 19.40 14.70 8.33
C HIS A 288 18.54 15.32 7.22
N TRP A 289 18.72 16.60 6.89
CA TRP A 289 17.92 17.27 5.84
C TRP A 289 18.42 16.99 4.42
N PHE A 290 19.69 16.64 4.27
CA PHE A 290 20.39 16.66 2.98
C PHE A 290 21.01 15.31 2.57
N THR A 291 20.60 14.23 3.22
CA THR A 291 21.09 12.87 2.93
C THR A 291 20.77 12.46 1.49
N PHE A 292 19.64 12.92 0.94
CA PHE A 292 19.23 12.68 -0.45
C PHE A 292 20.21 13.23 -1.50
N ILE A 293 20.96 14.30 -1.19
CA ILE A 293 21.89 14.92 -2.15
C ILE A 293 22.98 13.94 -2.59
N THR A 294 23.54 13.20 -1.63
CA THR A 294 24.61 12.22 -1.86
C THR A 294 24.06 10.80 -2.09
N ASN A 295 22.74 10.63 -2.11
CA ASN A 295 22.07 9.34 -2.29
C ASN A 295 20.92 9.53 -3.29
N PRO A 296 21.18 9.58 -4.61
CA PRO A 296 20.16 9.90 -5.62
C PRO A 296 19.01 8.89 -5.71
N MET A 297 19.14 7.72 -5.06
CA MET A 297 18.10 6.69 -4.99
C MET A 297 16.96 7.03 -4.00
N ILE A 298 17.12 8.06 -3.16
CA ILE A 298 16.11 8.46 -2.18
C ILE A 298 15.58 9.85 -2.48
N GLU A 299 14.30 10.06 -2.17
CA GLU A 299 13.65 11.36 -2.32
C GLU A 299 13.91 12.26 -1.09
N PRO A 300 13.93 13.59 -1.27
CA PRO A 300 13.95 14.54 -0.16
C PRO A 300 12.67 14.52 0.70
N THR A 301 11.61 13.84 0.23
CA THR A 301 10.29 13.80 0.88
C THR A 301 9.89 12.37 1.21
N ASN A 302 8.99 12.21 2.20
CA ASN A 302 8.41 10.92 2.58
C ASN A 302 7.07 10.64 1.85
N ASN A 303 6.88 11.20 0.65
CA ASN A 303 5.62 11.08 -0.09
C ASN A 303 5.28 9.62 -0.44
N ILE A 304 6.28 8.76 -0.60
CA ILE A 304 6.11 7.33 -0.84
C ILE A 304 5.48 6.65 0.39
N GLY A 305 6.02 6.89 1.59
CA GLY A 305 5.44 6.39 2.84
C GLY A 305 4.03 6.91 3.09
N GLU A 306 3.83 8.23 2.98
CA GLU A 306 2.51 8.88 3.16
C GLU A 306 1.46 8.30 2.19
N ARG A 307 1.83 8.04 0.93
CA ARG A 307 0.94 7.46 -0.09
C ARG A 307 0.57 6.02 0.24
N ALA A 308 1.54 5.20 0.65
CA ALA A 308 1.29 3.82 1.02
C ALA A 308 0.36 3.72 2.25
N LEU A 309 0.49 4.65 3.20
CA LEU A 309 -0.38 4.74 4.38
C LEU A 309 -1.83 5.12 4.04
N ARG A 310 -2.05 5.87 2.95
CA ARG A 310 -3.38 6.39 2.56
C ARG A 310 -4.41 5.28 2.38
N GLU A 311 -4.01 4.14 1.82
CA GLU A 311 -4.88 2.97 1.63
C GLU A 311 -5.44 2.49 2.99
N PHE A 312 -4.59 2.42 4.00
CA PHE A 312 -4.96 2.04 5.36
C PHE A 312 -5.84 3.09 6.03
N VAL A 313 -5.55 4.38 5.83
CA VAL A 313 -6.36 5.48 6.37
C VAL A 313 -7.79 5.44 5.82
N VAL A 314 -7.95 5.24 4.51
CA VAL A 314 -9.29 5.18 3.92
C VAL A 314 -10.04 3.94 4.41
N GLN A 315 -9.38 2.79 4.44
CA GLN A 315 -10.04 1.57 4.90
C GLN A 315 -10.38 1.64 6.40
N ARG A 316 -9.53 2.25 7.23
CA ARG A 316 -9.82 2.58 8.64
C ARG A 316 -11.10 3.41 8.76
N ASN A 317 -11.30 4.42 7.91
CA ASN A 317 -12.52 5.24 7.94
C ASN A 317 -13.79 4.43 7.59
N ILE A 318 -13.66 3.37 6.79
CA ILE A 318 -14.79 2.50 6.42
C ILE A 318 -15.11 1.48 7.53
N ILE A 319 -14.09 0.88 8.14
CA ILE A 319 -14.27 -0.18 9.15
C ILE A 319 -14.39 0.37 10.58
N GLY A 320 -13.95 1.59 10.82
CA GLY A 320 -13.90 2.27 12.12
C GLY A 320 -12.77 1.79 13.02
N THR A 321 -12.80 0.50 13.40
CA THR A 321 -11.85 -0.11 14.36
C THR A 321 -11.63 -1.58 14.03
N LEU A 322 -10.51 -2.13 14.50
CA LEU A 322 -10.34 -3.57 14.63
C LEU A 322 -10.79 -4.01 16.02
N ARG A 323 -11.17 -5.29 16.18
CA ARG A 323 -11.78 -5.80 17.42
C ARG A 323 -10.90 -6.75 18.23
N ASN A 324 -9.83 -7.30 17.65
CA ASN A 324 -8.94 -8.24 18.32
C ASN A 324 -7.66 -8.44 17.50
N GLU A 325 -6.70 -9.13 18.09
CA GLU A 325 -5.41 -9.46 17.47
C GLU A 325 -5.53 -10.26 16.18
N LYS A 326 -6.48 -11.20 16.12
CA LYS A 326 -6.73 -12.00 14.92
C LYS A 326 -7.15 -11.13 13.73
N GLY A 327 -8.07 -10.19 13.96
CA GLY A 327 -8.47 -9.21 12.94
C GLY A 327 -7.33 -8.28 12.53
N THR A 328 -6.46 -7.92 13.47
CA THR A 328 -5.23 -7.17 13.22
C THR A 328 -4.27 -7.93 12.30
N GLN A 329 -3.98 -9.20 12.59
CA GLN A 329 -3.10 -10.03 11.77
C GLN A 329 -3.64 -10.22 10.35
N ILE A 330 -4.93 -10.50 10.22
CA ILE A 330 -5.59 -10.64 8.91
C ILE A 330 -5.43 -9.38 8.07
N TYR A 331 -5.70 -8.23 8.69
CA TYR A 331 -5.62 -6.94 8.04
C TYR A 331 -4.17 -6.57 7.67
N GLU A 332 -3.22 -6.77 8.60
CA GLU A 332 -1.78 -6.54 8.43
C GLU A 332 -1.22 -7.34 7.25
N ARG A 333 -1.42 -8.66 7.23
CA ARG A 333 -0.89 -9.55 6.19
C ARG A 333 -1.52 -9.28 4.83
N SER A 334 -2.85 -9.19 4.79
CA SER A 334 -3.58 -9.05 3.53
C SER A 334 -3.27 -7.72 2.85
N MET A 335 -3.29 -6.62 3.60
CA MET A 335 -2.98 -5.30 3.04
C MET A 335 -1.52 -5.16 2.62
N THR A 336 -0.59 -5.76 3.37
CA THR A 336 0.84 -5.80 3.01
C THR A 336 1.07 -6.53 1.69
N CYS A 337 0.58 -7.77 1.57
CA CYS A 337 0.83 -8.58 0.37
C CYS A 337 0.15 -7.98 -0.85
N ILE A 338 -1.14 -7.60 -0.74
CA ILE A 338 -1.88 -6.98 -1.84
C ILE A 338 -1.25 -5.64 -2.23
N GLY A 339 -0.88 -4.80 -1.27
CA GLY A 339 -0.24 -3.50 -1.52
C GLY A 339 1.09 -3.65 -2.26
N THR A 340 1.93 -4.58 -1.79
CA THR A 340 3.22 -4.91 -2.41
C THR A 340 3.05 -5.41 -3.84
N TRP A 341 2.15 -6.37 -4.09
CA TRP A 341 1.91 -6.88 -5.45
C TRP A 341 1.39 -5.80 -6.40
N LYS A 342 0.52 -4.90 -5.93
CA LYS A 342 0.06 -3.75 -6.74
C LYS A 342 1.23 -2.83 -7.08
N GLN A 343 2.12 -2.56 -6.14
CA GLN A 343 3.31 -1.74 -6.36
C GLN A 343 4.30 -2.40 -7.34
N GLN A 344 4.37 -3.73 -7.34
CA GLN A 344 5.15 -4.52 -8.30
C GLN A 344 4.46 -4.67 -9.67
N GLY A 345 3.23 -4.18 -9.84
CA GLY A 345 2.46 -4.35 -11.08
C GLY A 345 1.94 -5.77 -11.32
N LEU A 346 1.89 -6.61 -10.28
CA LEU A 346 1.42 -8.00 -10.37
C LEU A 346 -0.11 -8.09 -10.27
N ASN A 347 -0.66 -9.13 -10.91
CA ASN A 347 -2.08 -9.45 -10.79
C ASN A 347 -2.38 -10.04 -9.40
N THR A 348 -3.03 -9.25 -8.54
CA THR A 348 -3.31 -9.61 -7.15
C THR A 348 -4.20 -10.86 -7.02
N ARG A 349 -5.10 -11.11 -7.97
CA ARG A 349 -5.93 -12.32 -7.98
C ARG A 349 -5.10 -13.57 -8.23
N GLU A 350 -4.19 -13.52 -9.20
CA GLU A 350 -3.31 -14.65 -9.49
C GLU A 350 -2.37 -14.93 -8.33
N GLN A 351 -1.80 -13.89 -7.71
CA GLN A 351 -0.93 -14.06 -6.54
C GLN A 351 -1.66 -14.69 -5.35
N LEU A 352 -2.89 -14.26 -5.05
CA LEU A 352 -3.71 -14.89 -4.02
C LEU A 352 -4.02 -16.36 -4.33
N LEU A 353 -4.35 -16.68 -5.58
CA LEU A 353 -4.61 -18.06 -5.99
C LEU A 353 -3.37 -18.94 -5.88
N ASN A 354 -2.19 -18.41 -6.22
CA ASN A 354 -0.92 -19.13 -6.06
C ASN A 354 -0.64 -19.44 -4.58
N CYS A 355 -0.85 -18.48 -3.68
CA CYS A 355 -0.72 -18.73 -2.23
C CYS A 355 -1.78 -19.71 -1.70
N LEU A 356 -3.01 -19.69 -2.23
CA LEU A 356 -4.06 -20.62 -1.80
C LEU A 356 -3.82 -22.06 -2.25
N ARG A 357 -3.07 -22.25 -3.35
CA ARG A 357 -2.74 -23.55 -3.93
C ARG A 357 -1.44 -24.15 -3.40
N SER A 358 -0.61 -23.35 -2.70
CA SER A 358 0.68 -23.78 -2.15
C SER A 358 0.57 -24.55 -0.84
#